data_AF-A0A941CFL6-F1
#
_entry.id   AF-A0A941CFL6-F1
#
_cell.length_a   1.000
_cell.length_b   1.000
_cell.length_c   1.000
_cell.angle_alpha   90.00
_cell.angle_beta   90.00
_cell.angle_gamma   90.00
#
_symmetry.space_group_name_H-M   'P 1'
#
loop_
_entity.id
_entity.type
_entity.pdbx_description
1 polymer ?
#
loop_
_entity_poly.entity_id
_entity_poly.type
_entity_poly.pdbx_seq_one_letter_code
_entity_poly.pdbx_strand_id
1 'polypeptide(L)'
;NIAGEDLTAGDGSITVTDGTGATLVDTNVIVAADGITNAKVADNAIQTENILDGTVATADIADDAITNAKVADNAINTENITDGQVQTADIADDNVTPAKIQEGTPNQVLKTDATGAIVEWGTLDATNITGEDLTAGDGSITVTDGTGATLVDTNVIVAADGITNAKVADNAINTENITDGQVQTADI
;
A
#
# COMPACT_ATOMS: atom_id res chain seq x y z
N ASN A 1 -81.86 -10.73 16.52
CA ASN A 1 -80.50 -10.84 17.06
C ASN A 1 -80.14 -12.30 17.16
N ILE A 2 -79.55 -12.85 16.11
CA ILE A 2 -78.76 -14.07 16.27
C ILE A 2 -77.38 -13.53 16.63
N ALA A 3 -76.93 -13.77 17.85
CA ALA A 3 -75.53 -13.58 18.18
C ALA A 3 -74.76 -14.54 17.27
N GLY A 4 -74.01 -14.01 16.31
CA GLY A 4 -73.17 -14.82 15.44
C GLY A 4 -72.10 -15.45 16.31
N GLU A 5 -72.15 -16.77 16.48
CA GLU A 5 -71.00 -17.53 16.96
C GLU A 5 -69.85 -17.34 15.97
N ASP A 6 -68.62 -17.29 16.48
CA ASP A 6 -67.44 -17.23 15.62
C ASP A 6 -67.39 -18.48 14.71
N LEU A 7 -67.22 -18.27 13.40
CA LEU A 7 -66.93 -19.38 12.47
C LEU A 7 -65.53 -19.91 12.78
N THR A 8 -65.43 -20.91 13.65
CA THR A 8 -64.18 -21.57 14.00
C THR A 8 -64.24 -23.04 13.58
N ALA A 9 -63.27 -23.50 12.77
CA ALA A 9 -62.96 -24.92 12.76
C ALA A 9 -62.04 -25.23 13.95
N GLY A 10 -62.15 -26.43 14.51
CA GLY A 10 -61.33 -26.85 15.66
C GLY A 10 -59.82 -26.88 15.39
N ASP A 11 -59.40 -26.75 14.13
CA ASP A 11 -58.01 -26.63 13.68
C ASP A 11 -57.61 -25.20 13.27
N GLY A 12 -58.51 -24.22 13.44
CA GLY A 12 -58.29 -22.81 13.11
C GLY A 12 -58.37 -22.47 11.63
N SER A 13 -58.71 -23.42 10.75
CA SER A 13 -58.93 -23.16 9.33
C SER A 13 -60.38 -22.76 9.03
N ILE A 14 -60.62 -21.96 8.01
CA ILE A 14 -61.95 -21.79 7.42
C ILE A 14 -61.82 -22.25 5.97
N THR A 15 -62.41 -23.39 5.64
CA THR A 15 -62.31 -23.97 4.29
C THR A 15 -63.64 -23.80 3.56
N VAL A 16 -63.61 -23.16 2.37
CA VAL A 16 -64.78 -23.07 1.47
C VAL A 16 -64.57 -24.07 0.33
N THR A 17 -65.29 -25.20 0.37
CA THR A 17 -65.03 -26.36 -0.53
C THR A 17 -65.99 -26.49 -1.72
N ASP A 18 -67.12 -25.77 -1.76
CA ASP A 18 -68.13 -25.92 -2.82
C ASP A 18 -68.91 -24.63 -3.21
N GLY A 19 -68.50 -23.46 -2.71
CA GLY A 19 -69.22 -22.21 -2.94
C GLY A 19 -68.92 -21.57 -4.30
N THR A 20 -69.67 -21.92 -5.35
CA THR A 20 -69.69 -21.12 -6.58
C THR A 20 -70.16 -19.69 -6.23
N GLY A 21 -69.25 -18.71 -6.21
CA GLY A 21 -69.55 -17.32 -5.85
C GLY A 21 -69.45 -16.98 -4.35
N ALA A 22 -68.91 -17.87 -3.52
CA ALA A 22 -68.64 -17.54 -2.11
C ALA A 22 -67.38 -16.67 -2.01
N THR A 23 -67.56 -15.36 -1.87
CA THR A 23 -66.50 -14.41 -1.52
C THR A 23 -66.69 -13.97 -0.09
N LEU A 24 -65.58 -13.85 0.67
CA LEU A 24 -65.60 -13.11 1.93
C LEU A 24 -65.74 -11.62 1.54
N VAL A 25 -66.90 -11.01 1.80
CA VAL A 25 -67.15 -9.59 1.57
C VAL A 25 -67.05 -8.86 2.90
N ASP A 26 -66.33 -7.74 2.95
CA ASP A 26 -66.18 -6.85 4.11
C ASP A 26 -65.72 -7.54 5.41
N THR A 27 -64.82 -8.52 5.31
CA THR A 27 -64.28 -9.24 6.48
C THR A 27 -62.93 -8.68 6.92
N ASN A 28 -62.81 -8.30 8.20
CA ASN A 28 -61.54 -8.00 8.84
C ASN A 28 -60.86 -9.30 9.29
N VAL A 29 -59.87 -9.77 8.53
CA VAL A 29 -59.05 -10.91 8.93
C VAL A 29 -57.93 -10.42 9.84
N ILE A 30 -57.97 -10.80 11.11
CA ILE A 30 -56.91 -10.51 12.07
C ILE A 30 -55.98 -11.73 12.11
N VAL A 31 -54.70 -11.51 11.83
CA VAL A 31 -53.66 -12.50 12.09
C VAL A 31 -53.12 -12.26 13.51
N ALA A 32 -53.17 -13.29 14.34
CA ALA A 32 -52.59 -13.23 15.69
C ALA A 32 -51.07 -12.97 15.62
N ALA A 33 -50.49 -12.45 16.70
CA ALA A 33 -49.03 -12.36 16.84
C ALA A 33 -48.41 -13.75 16.59
N ASP A 34 -47.29 -13.77 15.87
CA ASP A 34 -46.59 -15.00 15.43
C ASP A 34 -47.45 -15.97 14.58
N GLY A 35 -48.63 -15.53 14.11
CA GLY A 35 -49.54 -16.35 13.30
C GLY A 35 -48.93 -16.75 11.96
N ILE A 36 -48.07 -15.90 11.38
CA ILE A 36 -47.24 -16.22 10.22
C ILE A 36 -45.87 -16.68 10.72
N THR A 37 -45.71 -17.99 10.82
CA THR A 37 -44.44 -18.66 11.13
C THR A 37 -43.62 -18.87 9.86
N ASN A 38 -42.31 -19.09 9.97
CA ASN A 38 -41.46 -19.41 8.81
C ASN A 38 -42.01 -20.55 7.93
N ALA A 39 -42.59 -21.60 8.54
CA ALA A 39 -43.20 -22.72 7.80
C ALA A 39 -44.43 -22.33 6.93
N LYS A 40 -45.01 -21.14 7.13
CA LYS A 40 -46.12 -20.61 6.32
C LYS A 40 -45.65 -19.68 5.21
N VAL A 41 -44.37 -19.30 5.22
CA VAL A 41 -43.76 -18.48 4.17
C VAL A 41 -43.12 -19.43 3.17
N ALA A 42 -43.59 -19.40 1.93
CA ALA A 42 -43.00 -20.22 0.88
C ALA A 42 -41.57 -19.76 0.55
N ASP A 43 -40.75 -20.68 0.03
CA ASP A 43 -39.40 -20.35 -0.42
C ASP A 43 -39.42 -19.23 -1.46
N ASN A 44 -38.55 -18.23 -1.28
CA ASN A 44 -38.45 -17.03 -2.12
C ASN A 44 -39.71 -16.14 -2.14
N ALA A 45 -40.66 -16.30 -1.20
CA ALA A 45 -41.84 -15.46 -1.12
C ALA A 45 -41.53 -14.01 -0.68
N ILE A 46 -40.41 -13.79 0.00
CA ILE A 46 -39.93 -12.47 0.41
C ILE A 46 -38.95 -11.97 -0.65
N GLN A 47 -39.32 -10.90 -1.33
CA GLN A 47 -38.52 -10.19 -2.34
C GLN A 47 -38.05 -8.83 -1.80
N THR A 48 -37.20 -8.13 -2.55
CA THR A 48 -36.63 -6.84 -2.15
C THR A 48 -37.71 -5.82 -1.77
N GLU A 49 -38.82 -5.75 -2.52
CA GLU A 49 -39.93 -4.83 -2.26
C GLU A 49 -40.68 -5.11 -0.95
N ASN A 50 -40.49 -6.29 -0.35
CA ASN A 50 -41.06 -6.64 0.94
C ASN A 50 -40.19 -6.19 2.12
N ILE A 51 -38.93 -5.83 1.88
CA ILE A 51 -37.97 -5.40 2.90
C ILE A 51 -37.85 -3.88 2.83
N LEU A 52 -38.22 -3.21 3.92
CA LEU A 52 -38.08 -1.76 3.99
C LEU A 52 -36.61 -1.35 4.15
N ASP A 53 -36.19 -0.33 3.42
CA ASP A 53 -34.83 0.19 3.47
C ASP A 53 -34.38 0.55 4.90
N GLY A 54 -33.18 0.10 5.27
CA GLY A 54 -32.57 0.38 6.57
C GLY A 54 -33.16 -0.41 7.75
N THR A 55 -34.05 -1.38 7.52
CA THR A 55 -34.65 -2.19 8.60
C THR A 55 -33.89 -3.44 8.97
N VAL A 56 -33.00 -3.94 8.11
CA VAL A 56 -32.10 -5.05 8.43
C VAL A 56 -30.98 -4.54 9.33
N ALA A 57 -30.99 -4.96 10.59
CA ALA A 57 -29.97 -4.61 11.56
C ALA A 57 -28.77 -5.57 11.46
N THR A 58 -27.62 -5.18 12.03
CA THR A 58 -26.43 -6.03 12.07
C THR A 58 -26.70 -7.40 12.71
N ALA A 59 -27.56 -7.45 13.74
CA ALA A 59 -27.90 -8.70 14.43
C ALA A 59 -28.73 -9.67 13.58
N ASP A 60 -29.36 -9.18 12.50
CA ASP A 60 -30.11 -10.02 11.55
C ASP A 60 -29.19 -10.70 10.54
N ILE A 61 -27.93 -10.26 10.44
CA ILE A 61 -26.91 -10.80 9.54
C ILE A 61 -25.94 -11.64 10.38
N ALA A 62 -25.92 -12.95 10.12
CA ALA A 62 -24.97 -13.83 10.79
C ALA A 62 -23.52 -13.47 10.46
N ASP A 63 -22.61 -13.76 11.38
CA ASP A 63 -21.16 -13.63 11.14
C ASP A 63 -20.77 -14.39 9.86
N ASP A 64 -19.87 -13.79 9.07
CA ASP A 64 -19.40 -14.29 7.77
C ASP A 64 -20.49 -14.51 6.69
N ALA A 65 -21.73 -14.05 6.91
CA ALA A 65 -22.80 -14.19 5.92
C ALA A 65 -22.50 -13.42 4.62
N ILE A 66 -21.74 -12.31 4.70
CA ILE A 66 -21.30 -11.52 3.54
C ILE A 66 -19.94 -12.02 3.07
N THR A 67 -19.98 -13.04 2.21
CA THR A 67 -18.81 -13.60 1.52
C THR A 67 -18.33 -12.70 0.39
N ASN A 68 -17.07 -12.84 -0.06
CA ASN A 68 -16.52 -12.09 -1.21
C ASN A 68 -17.42 -12.12 -2.45
N ALA A 69 -18.08 -13.25 -2.76
CA ALA A 69 -19.00 -13.37 -3.90
C ALA A 69 -20.26 -12.49 -3.81
N LYS A 70 -20.59 -11.97 -2.62
CA LYS A 70 -21.70 -11.03 -2.38
C LYS A 70 -21.26 -9.56 -2.44
N VAL A 71 -19.95 -9.29 -2.49
CA VAL A 71 -19.39 -7.95 -2.61
C VAL A 71 -19.11 -7.71 -4.08
N ALA A 72 -19.75 -6.70 -4.67
CA ALA A 72 -19.52 -6.36 -6.07
C ALA A 72 -18.09 -5.82 -6.27
N ASP A 73 -17.57 -5.98 -7.49
CA ASP A 73 -16.26 -5.44 -7.87
C ASP A 73 -16.23 -3.92 -7.63
N ASN A 74 -15.17 -3.45 -6.97
CA ASN A 74 -14.99 -2.04 -6.59
C ASN A 74 -16.06 -1.48 -5.64
N ALA A 75 -16.81 -2.32 -4.92
CA ALA A 75 -17.78 -1.86 -3.92
C ALA A 75 -17.12 -1.30 -2.64
N ILE A 76 -15.85 -1.63 -2.39
CA ILE A 76 -15.09 -1.16 -1.24
C ILE A 76 -14.25 0.05 -1.64
N ASN A 77 -14.60 1.20 -1.10
CA ASN A 77 -13.93 2.48 -1.27
C ASN A 77 -13.11 2.84 -0.02
N THR A 78 -12.35 3.94 -0.10
CA THR A 78 -11.55 4.46 1.01
C THR A 78 -12.38 4.66 2.29
N GLU A 79 -13.62 5.16 2.21
CA GLU A 79 -14.45 5.35 3.41
C GLU A 79 -14.84 4.03 4.12
N ASN A 80 -14.75 2.90 3.44
CA ASN A 80 -15.06 1.59 4.01
C ASN A 80 -13.87 0.99 4.76
N ILE A 81 -12.65 1.48 4.52
CA ILE A 81 -11.41 1.04 5.15
C ILE A 81 -10.98 2.10 6.16
N THR A 82 -11.20 1.83 7.44
CA THR A 82 -10.80 2.78 8.49
C THR A 82 -9.30 2.71 8.77
N ASP A 83 -8.77 3.79 9.35
CA ASP A 83 -7.33 3.91 9.62
C ASP A 83 -6.82 2.74 10.48
N GLY A 84 -5.71 2.14 10.03
CA GLY A 84 -5.06 1.01 10.70
C GLY A 84 -5.72 -0.36 10.51
N GLN A 85 -6.77 -0.48 9.70
CA GLN A 85 -7.39 -1.79 9.45
C GLN A 85 -6.61 -2.68 8.48
N VAL A 86 -5.88 -2.09 7.54
CA VAL A 86 -4.99 -2.85 6.65
C VAL A 86 -3.72 -3.20 7.40
N GLN A 87 -3.56 -4.47 7.74
CA GLN A 87 -2.40 -5.01 8.43
C GLN A 87 -1.40 -5.60 7.43
N THR A 88 -0.19 -5.88 7.89
CA THR A 88 0.86 -6.50 7.05
C THR A 88 0.40 -7.80 6.39
N ALA A 89 -0.39 -8.62 7.11
CA ALA A 89 -0.89 -9.89 6.57
C ALA A 89 -1.90 -9.73 5.43
N ASP A 90 -2.52 -8.55 5.30
CA ASP A 90 -3.49 -8.25 4.23
C ASP A 90 -2.79 -7.85 2.91
N ILE A 91 -1.50 -7.51 2.98
CA ILE A 91 -0.68 -7.12 1.83
C ILE A 91 0.33 -8.24 1.55
N ALA A 92 0.10 -8.99 0.46
CA ALA A 92 1.06 -9.99 0.02
C ALA A 92 2.41 -9.36 -0.40
N ASP A 93 3.46 -10.16 -0.35
CA ASP A 93 4.80 -9.77 -0.80
C ASP A 93 4.76 -9.22 -2.24
N ASP A 94 5.62 -8.24 -2.53
CA ASP A 94 5.75 -7.54 -3.82
C ASP A 94 4.50 -6.77 -4.30
N ASN A 95 3.40 -6.74 -3.53
CA ASN A 95 2.19 -6.03 -3.95
C ASN A 95 2.33 -4.50 -3.92
N VAL A 96 3.18 -3.93 -3.06
CA VAL A 96 3.44 -2.48 -3.05
C VAL A 96 4.56 -2.17 -4.05
N THR A 97 4.16 -1.98 -5.31
CA THR A 97 5.10 -1.65 -6.41
C THR A 97 5.44 -0.16 -6.43
N PRO A 98 6.52 0.27 -7.11
CA PRO A 98 6.89 1.68 -7.20
C PRO A 98 5.77 2.59 -7.70
N ALA A 99 4.88 2.11 -8.56
CA ALA A 99 3.73 2.88 -9.06
C ALA A 99 2.67 3.19 -7.97
N LYS A 100 2.71 2.48 -6.83
CA LYS A 100 1.84 2.72 -5.66
C LYS A 100 2.50 3.65 -4.63
N ILE A 101 3.78 3.97 -4.82
CA ILE A 101 4.53 4.91 -3.98
C ILE A 101 4.55 6.23 -4.74
N GLN A 102 4.41 7.35 -4.03
CA GLN A 102 4.55 8.67 -4.65
C GLN A 102 5.90 8.76 -5.39
N GLU A 103 5.88 9.22 -6.64
CA GLU A 103 7.11 9.34 -7.44
C GLU A 103 8.10 10.31 -6.77
N GLY A 104 9.36 9.87 -6.67
CA GLY A 104 10.47 10.74 -6.29
C GLY A 104 10.93 11.61 -7.44
N THR A 105 11.78 12.60 -7.15
CA THR A 105 12.48 13.39 -8.16
C THR A 105 13.88 12.80 -8.46
N PRO A 106 14.56 13.21 -9.55
CA PRO A 106 15.91 12.74 -9.81
C PRO A 106 16.85 12.95 -8.62
N ASN A 107 17.78 12.00 -8.42
CA ASN A 107 18.73 11.98 -7.30
C ASN A 107 18.09 11.89 -5.90
N GLN A 108 16.96 11.20 -5.77
CA GLN A 108 16.39 10.84 -4.48
C GLN A 108 16.33 9.33 -4.28
N VAL A 109 16.39 8.91 -3.03
CA VAL A 109 16.16 7.53 -2.59
C VAL A 109 15.14 7.52 -1.47
N LEU A 110 14.32 6.47 -1.41
CA LEU A 110 13.46 6.23 -0.26
C LEU A 110 14.34 5.93 0.96
N LYS A 111 14.12 6.66 2.04
CA LYS A 111 14.77 6.47 3.33
C LYS A 111 13.71 6.16 4.37
N THR A 112 14.15 5.49 5.43
CA THR A 112 13.34 5.29 6.62
C THR A 112 14.09 5.77 7.85
N ASP A 113 13.36 6.17 8.88
CA ASP A 113 13.96 6.50 10.17
C ASP A 113 14.44 5.23 10.90
N ALA A 114 15.17 5.40 12.00
CA ALA A 114 15.69 4.28 12.79
C ALA A 114 14.60 3.37 13.37
N THR A 115 13.34 3.83 13.40
CA THR A 115 12.18 3.10 13.91
C THR A 115 11.34 2.41 12.82
N GLY A 116 11.63 2.69 11.54
CA GLY A 116 10.81 2.22 10.42
C GLY A 116 9.48 2.94 10.23
N ALA A 117 9.19 4.00 11.02
CA ALA A 117 7.87 4.60 11.11
C ALA A 117 7.61 5.64 10.01
N ILE A 118 8.67 6.34 9.60
CA ILE A 118 8.64 7.31 8.51
C ILE A 118 9.28 6.68 7.27
N VAL A 119 8.63 6.86 6.12
CA VAL A 119 9.17 6.56 4.79
C VAL A 119 9.10 7.83 3.97
N GLU A 120 10.25 8.38 3.59
CA GLU A 120 10.33 9.66 2.88
C GLU A 120 11.39 9.63 1.77
N TRP A 121 11.22 10.51 0.78
CA TRP A 121 12.23 10.73 -0.24
C TRP A 121 13.34 11.63 0.28
N GLY A 122 14.54 11.08 0.44
CA GLY A 122 15.72 11.84 0.77
C GLY A 122 16.58 12.10 -0.46
N THR A 123 17.08 13.33 -0.61
CA THR A 123 18.11 13.66 -1.61
C THR A 123 19.33 12.79 -1.39
N LEU A 124 19.93 12.32 -2.48
CA LEU A 124 21.22 11.68 -2.50
C LEU A 124 22.28 12.79 -2.49
N ASP A 125 22.97 12.96 -1.36
CA ASP A 125 23.95 14.02 -1.14
C ASP A 125 25.19 13.51 -0.41
N ALA A 126 26.24 14.33 -0.33
CA ALA A 126 27.52 13.97 0.28
C ALA A 126 27.42 13.59 1.77
N THR A 127 26.32 13.90 2.45
CA THR A 127 26.11 13.51 3.86
C THR A 127 25.52 12.11 4.02
N ASN A 128 25.00 11.52 2.93
CA ASN A 128 24.28 10.25 2.95
C ASN A 128 24.73 9.23 1.89
N ILE A 129 25.62 9.62 0.97
CA ILE A 129 26.45 8.69 0.23
C ILE A 129 27.73 8.52 1.05
N THR A 130 27.89 7.39 1.73
CA THR A 130 29.19 7.00 2.31
C THR A 130 30.11 6.52 1.18
N GLY A 131 30.39 7.40 0.23
CA GLY A 131 31.57 7.32 -0.60
C GLY A 131 32.65 8.01 0.21
N GLU A 132 33.52 7.22 0.83
CA GLU A 132 34.78 7.72 1.38
C GLU A 132 35.44 8.66 0.36
N ASP A 133 36.09 9.72 0.82
CA ASP A 133 37.11 10.38 0.02
C ASP A 133 38.02 9.29 -0.60
N LEU A 134 38.48 9.49 -1.84
CA LEU A 134 39.48 8.64 -2.50
C LEU A 134 40.78 8.67 -1.69
N THR A 135 40.83 7.93 -0.61
CA THR A 135 41.97 7.84 0.30
C THR A 135 42.65 6.51 0.03
N ALA A 136 43.85 6.55 -0.53
CA ALA A 136 44.74 5.41 -0.39
C ALA A 136 45.33 5.48 1.02
N GLY A 137 45.28 4.37 1.77
CA GLY A 137 45.81 4.29 3.13
C GLY A 137 47.32 4.54 3.24
N ASP A 138 48.03 4.61 2.11
CA ASP A 138 49.44 4.99 2.00
C ASP A 138 49.66 6.43 1.48
N GLY A 139 48.58 7.18 1.25
CA GLY A 139 48.61 8.55 0.74
C GLY A 139 48.81 8.69 -0.78
N SER A 140 48.79 7.59 -1.56
CA SER A 140 48.96 7.64 -3.02
C SER A 140 47.64 7.55 -3.80
N ILE A 141 47.23 8.62 -4.47
CA ILE A 141 46.20 8.52 -5.51
C ILE A 141 46.90 8.15 -6.81
N THR A 142 46.78 6.89 -7.24
CA THR A 142 47.42 6.43 -8.49
C THR A 142 46.52 6.75 -9.68
N VAL A 143 46.96 7.65 -10.57
CA VAL A 143 46.25 7.97 -11.81
C VAL A 143 46.91 7.22 -12.96
N THR A 144 46.38 6.06 -13.30
CA THR A 144 46.63 5.41 -14.60
C THR A 144 45.51 5.89 -15.53
N ASP A 145 45.87 6.56 -16.62
CA ASP A 145 44.99 7.18 -17.62
C ASP A 145 43.85 6.30 -18.18
N GLY A 146 42.91 6.93 -18.93
CA GLY A 146 41.88 6.24 -19.73
C GLY A 146 40.44 6.77 -19.57
N THR A 147 39.57 6.40 -20.52
CA THR A 147 38.13 6.69 -20.48
C THR A 147 37.49 6.05 -19.24
N GLY A 148 36.97 6.87 -18.32
CA GLY A 148 36.38 6.41 -17.05
C GLY A 148 37.27 6.58 -15.82
N ALA A 149 38.45 7.21 -15.94
CA ALA A 149 39.24 7.60 -14.78
C ALA A 149 38.46 8.55 -13.86
N THR A 150 38.64 8.41 -12.55
CA THR A 150 37.92 9.23 -11.56
C THR A 150 38.36 10.70 -11.57
N LEU A 151 39.58 10.98 -12.04
CA LEU A 151 40.12 12.32 -12.19
C LEU A 151 40.35 12.62 -13.69
N VAL A 152 39.30 13.02 -14.39
CA VAL A 152 39.37 13.58 -15.76
C VAL A 152 39.30 15.11 -15.66
N ASP A 153 40.07 15.81 -16.49
CA ASP A 153 40.11 17.28 -16.58
C ASP A 153 40.30 18.01 -15.23
N THR A 154 41.07 17.41 -14.31
CA THR A 154 41.29 17.97 -12.97
C THR A 154 42.56 18.83 -12.92
N ASN A 155 42.42 20.11 -12.58
CA ASN A 155 43.56 20.98 -12.27
C ASN A 155 44.07 20.67 -10.85
N VAL A 156 45.11 19.85 -10.72
CA VAL A 156 45.75 19.59 -9.42
C VAL A 156 46.68 20.76 -9.10
N ILE A 157 46.25 21.63 -8.20
CA ILE A 157 47.09 22.71 -7.68
C ILE A 157 48.03 22.14 -6.61
N VAL A 158 49.32 22.13 -6.91
CA VAL A 158 50.37 21.86 -5.91
C VAL A 158 50.77 23.20 -5.28
N ALA A 159 50.60 23.34 -3.98
CA ALA A 159 51.06 24.53 -3.26
C ALA A 159 52.59 24.68 -3.32
N ALA A 160 53.13 25.86 -3.02
CA ALA A 160 54.58 26.03 -2.81
C ALA A 160 55.07 25.00 -1.77
N ASP A 161 56.20 24.36 -2.05
CA ASP A 161 56.76 23.24 -1.27
C ASP A 161 55.83 22.01 -1.14
N GLY A 162 54.79 21.91 -1.96
CA GLY A 162 53.82 20.81 -1.93
C GLY A 162 54.47 19.45 -2.22
N ILE A 163 55.47 19.43 -3.11
CA ILE A 163 56.37 18.30 -3.34
C ILE A 163 57.76 18.70 -2.82
N THR A 164 58.13 18.16 -1.66
CA THR A 164 59.47 18.33 -1.07
C THR A 164 60.35 17.14 -1.43
N ASN A 165 61.66 17.26 -1.24
CA ASN A 165 62.59 16.14 -1.40
C ASN A 165 62.23 14.92 -0.54
N ALA A 166 61.53 15.10 0.59
CA ALA A 166 61.09 13.99 1.42
C ALA A 166 59.92 13.19 0.80
N LYS A 167 59.19 13.79 -0.14
CA LYS A 167 58.06 13.17 -0.88
C LYS A 167 58.51 12.56 -2.22
N VAL A 168 59.74 12.82 -2.62
CA VAL A 168 60.37 12.25 -3.81
C VAL A 168 61.33 11.17 -3.34
N ALA A 169 61.07 9.90 -3.68
CA ALA A 169 61.97 8.81 -3.29
C ALA A 169 63.34 8.97 -3.99
N ASP A 170 64.38 8.35 -3.41
CA ASP A 170 65.71 8.36 -4.01
C ASP A 170 65.66 7.79 -5.44
N ASN A 171 66.27 8.51 -6.39
CA ASN A 171 66.24 8.23 -7.84
C ASN A 171 64.85 8.23 -8.50
N ALA A 172 63.79 8.74 -7.84
CA ALA A 172 62.46 8.84 -8.44
C ALA A 172 62.42 9.83 -9.62
N ILE A 173 63.36 10.78 -9.67
CA ILE A 173 63.61 11.64 -10.83
C ILE A 173 64.89 11.14 -11.49
N ASN A 174 64.77 10.52 -12.66
CA ASN A 174 65.89 10.02 -13.44
C ASN A 174 66.21 10.93 -14.63
N THR A 175 67.27 10.62 -15.38
CA THR A 175 67.70 11.42 -16.56
C THR A 175 66.70 11.39 -17.71
N GLU A 176 65.75 10.46 -17.72
CA GLU A 176 64.65 10.44 -18.69
C GLU A 176 63.53 11.40 -18.26
N ASN A 177 63.45 11.74 -16.97
CA ASN A 177 62.51 12.72 -16.41
C ASN A 177 63.03 14.17 -16.49
N ILE A 178 64.33 14.35 -16.73
CA ILE A 178 64.97 15.66 -16.84
C ILE A 178 65.45 15.84 -18.27
N THR A 179 64.78 16.68 -19.04
CA THR A 179 65.24 17.05 -20.39
C THR A 179 66.58 17.78 -20.31
N ASP A 180 67.50 17.49 -21.25
CA ASP A 180 68.83 18.12 -21.27
C ASP A 180 68.75 19.66 -21.26
N GLY A 181 69.49 20.28 -20.35
CA GLY A 181 69.56 21.74 -20.19
C GLY A 181 68.51 22.40 -19.28
N GLN A 182 67.61 21.67 -18.62
CA GLN A 182 66.61 22.28 -17.71
C GLN A 182 67.13 22.57 -16.30
N VAL A 183 68.17 21.86 -15.83
CA VAL A 183 68.84 22.17 -14.56
C VAL A 183 70.04 23.07 -14.85
N GLN A 184 69.92 24.35 -14.51
CA GLN A 184 70.97 25.34 -14.65
C GLN A 184 71.90 25.29 -13.44
N THR A 185 73.10 25.86 -13.55
CA THR A 185 74.05 25.96 -12.42
C THR A 185 73.51 26.70 -11.20
N ALA A 186 72.40 27.44 -11.32
CA ALA A 186 71.71 28.10 -10.22
C ALA A 186 70.71 27.19 -9.48
N ASP A 187 70.38 26.03 -10.06
CA ASP A 187 69.42 25.05 -9.54
C ASP A 187 70.10 23.93 -8.72
N ILE A 188 71.45 23.94 -8.65
CA ILE A 188 72.31 23.02 -7.87
C ILE A 188 72.74 23.71 -6.57
#